data_AF-A0AAV0BCN2-F1
#
_entry.id   AF-A0AAV0BCN2-F1
#
_cell.length_a   1.000
_cell.length_b   1.000
_cell.length_c   1.000
_cell.angle_alpha   90.00
_cell.angle_beta   90.00
_cell.angle_gamma   90.00
#
_symmetry.space_group_name_H-M   'P 1'
#
loop_
_entity.id
_entity.type
_entity.pdbx_description
1 polymer ?
#
loop_
_entity_poly.entity_id
_entity_poly.type
_entity_poly.pdbx_seq_one_letter_code
_entity_poly.pdbx_strand_id
1 'polypeptide(L)'
;MSLSALADLISSSVRTIELAVAESAKSQKLQRASSKSHSVTPHEVLEAVDLIVAACAELTSKVQDSAGFICKHALGFNVSSAIRVAVEAHLPEILKPHGSQGLDVQEIARRCDANPNRIERIMRLLVSHHIFTSPSKGRFANNRHSLALDTGKPAEELTRELVSEKYMGSNTLPALITHSTDEMFKSSSHLTECILEPSSSRLFFGDQSPFSHAFETGMDYKTFLQLSFDQEVRLRRFITATECLSRIGASDQGLSGYNWSTLGNGLLVDISGGVGHAALTLAKSYPNLKIVLQDRPEVILQAGAFWQKHFPQAVLSKRVILETHNVFDAQKRKGPRIFFVRFVIREWNDEEAVKILTNLSQASSPSTKLILVERTVTNYSHQSAEDCPLQSWEILKDVRVPKYVQSSFCHGNHFPQVLEETGRPLINLLDAQLMLYGSGRERTLEELISMLDESNWQVEKISRPGTSSLTQIICKPIAKTDDEVGGWEKKPNLAASLTAGGAGADSRQDARSPKKGLSASILGRFETEVIEMEKEKSASSTKTGMNNNSESKTNSDEADPDSKTYLKLI
;
A
#
# COMPACT_ATOMS: atom_id res chain seq x y z
N MET A 1 -18.56 -23.02 -4.12
CA MET A 1 -19.70 -23.54 -3.32
C MET A 1 -21.02 -23.52 -4.11
N SER A 2 -22.09 -24.17 -3.63
CA SER A 2 -23.45 -23.98 -4.16
C SER A 2 -24.04 -22.63 -3.71
N LEU A 3 -25.09 -22.13 -4.37
CA LEU A 3 -25.77 -20.88 -3.98
C LEU A 3 -26.32 -20.95 -2.54
N SER A 4 -26.91 -22.08 -2.16
CA SER A 4 -27.42 -22.32 -0.81
C SER A 4 -26.30 -22.31 0.23
N ALA A 5 -25.17 -22.99 -0.05
CA ALA A 5 -24.02 -22.99 0.86
C ALA A 5 -23.42 -21.58 1.05
N LEU A 6 -23.39 -20.75 -0.01
CA LEU A 6 -22.95 -19.35 0.10
C LEU A 6 -23.92 -18.52 0.96
N ALA A 7 -25.23 -18.70 0.78
CA ALA A 7 -26.24 -18.01 1.59
C ALA A 7 -26.18 -18.41 3.07
N ASP A 8 -25.95 -19.70 3.35
CA ASP A 8 -25.76 -20.21 4.71
C ASP A 8 -24.47 -19.68 5.34
N LEU A 9 -23.39 -19.57 4.56
CA LEU A 9 -22.12 -19.00 5.03
C LEU A 9 -22.26 -17.51 5.37
N ILE A 10 -22.93 -16.73 4.52
CA ILE A 10 -23.24 -15.32 4.79
C ILE A 10 -24.08 -15.23 6.07
N SER A 11 -25.16 -16.02 6.17
CA SER A 11 -26.07 -15.98 7.31
C SER A 11 -25.41 -16.35 8.63
N SER A 12 -24.55 -17.38 8.63
CA SER A 12 -23.82 -17.81 9.82
C SER A 12 -22.78 -16.77 10.25
N SER A 13 -22.06 -16.17 9.30
CA SER A 13 -21.08 -15.11 9.56
C SER A 13 -21.74 -13.84 10.10
N VAL A 14 -22.91 -13.45 9.57
CA VAL A 14 -23.70 -12.33 10.11
C VAL A 14 -24.07 -12.55 11.57
N ARG A 15 -24.53 -13.76 11.93
CA ARG A 15 -24.85 -14.09 13.33
C ARG A 15 -23.62 -13.96 14.24
N THR A 16 -22.43 -14.36 13.79
CA THR A 16 -21.18 -14.17 14.55
C THR A 16 -20.94 -12.69 14.87
N ILE A 17 -21.12 -11.80 13.89
CA ILE A 17 -20.96 -10.35 14.08
C ILE A 17 -22.02 -9.81 15.05
N GLU A 18 -23.29 -10.17 14.86
CA GLU A 18 -24.40 -9.73 15.72
C GLU A 18 -24.23 -10.16 17.17
N LEU A 19 -23.77 -11.40 17.41
CA LEU A 19 -23.46 -11.91 18.74
C LEU A 19 -22.33 -11.10 19.39
N ALA A 20 -21.22 -10.86 18.68
CA ALA A 20 -20.10 -10.07 19.18
C ALA A 20 -20.51 -8.61 19.49
N VAL A 21 -21.36 -8.01 18.65
CA VAL A 21 -21.94 -6.68 18.89
C VAL A 21 -22.80 -6.68 20.16
N ALA A 22 -23.67 -7.67 20.32
CA ALA A 22 -24.52 -7.79 21.50
C ALA A 22 -23.69 -7.99 22.80
N GLU A 23 -22.63 -8.77 22.75
CA GLU A 23 -21.71 -8.99 23.88
C GLU A 23 -20.88 -7.74 24.22
N SER A 24 -20.41 -7.01 23.21
CA SER A 24 -19.74 -5.73 23.40
C SER A 24 -20.67 -4.68 24.00
N ALA A 25 -21.91 -4.60 23.53
CA ALA A 25 -22.93 -3.69 24.09
C ALA A 25 -23.26 -4.03 25.55
N LYS A 26 -23.34 -5.31 25.91
CA LYS A 26 -23.47 -5.77 27.32
C LYS A 26 -22.25 -5.34 28.14
N SER A 27 -21.04 -5.59 27.65
CA SER A 27 -19.79 -5.25 28.33
C SER A 27 -19.63 -3.73 28.51
N GLN A 28 -20.00 -2.91 27.53
CA GLN A 28 -19.99 -1.44 27.64
C GLN A 28 -21.03 -0.92 28.64
N LYS A 29 -22.20 -1.57 28.77
CA LYS A 29 -23.17 -1.27 29.83
C LYS A 29 -22.60 -1.57 31.23
N LEU A 30 -21.79 -2.62 31.38
CA LEU A 30 -21.08 -2.95 32.64
C LEU A 30 -19.84 -2.07 32.90
N GLN A 31 -19.11 -1.67 31.86
CA GLN A 31 -17.86 -0.89 31.95
C GLN A 31 -18.04 0.62 32.11
N ARG A 32 -19.28 1.14 32.14
CA ARG A 32 -19.57 2.53 32.56
C ARG A 32 -19.04 2.90 33.97
N ALA A 33 -18.43 1.96 34.70
CA ALA A 33 -17.77 2.13 35.99
C ALA A 33 -16.21 2.16 35.98
N SER A 34 -15.52 2.03 34.83
CA SER A 34 -14.04 2.05 34.79
C SER A 34 -13.48 2.50 33.43
N SER A 35 -12.34 3.17 33.46
CA SER A 35 -11.74 4.00 32.40
C SER A 35 -11.45 3.32 31.05
N LYS A 36 -11.46 4.17 30.00
CA LYS A 36 -11.17 3.96 28.58
C LYS A 36 -10.03 2.96 28.28
N SER A 37 -10.37 1.76 27.80
CA SER A 37 -9.47 0.96 26.96
C SER A 37 -9.86 1.12 25.48
N HIS A 38 -8.88 1.03 24.58
CA HIS A 38 -9.13 0.95 23.14
C HIS A 38 -9.73 -0.43 22.85
N SER A 39 -10.94 -0.49 22.27
CA SER A 39 -11.53 -1.76 21.86
C SER A 39 -10.84 -2.26 20.59
N VAL A 40 -10.02 -3.29 20.72
CA VAL A 40 -9.55 -4.06 19.56
C VAL A 40 -10.74 -4.90 19.07
N THR A 41 -11.07 -4.82 17.78
CA THR A 41 -12.08 -5.69 17.18
C THR A 41 -11.71 -7.15 17.41
N PRO A 42 -12.63 -7.98 17.96
CA PRO A 42 -12.38 -9.41 18.11
C PRO A 42 -12.02 -10.08 16.78
N HIS A 43 -11.06 -10.98 16.80
CA HIS A 43 -10.56 -11.66 15.60
C HIS A 43 -11.68 -12.36 14.80
N GLU A 44 -12.62 -12.99 15.50
CA GLU A 44 -13.78 -13.67 14.94
C GLU A 44 -14.71 -12.73 14.15
N VAL A 45 -14.78 -11.44 14.51
CA VAL A 45 -15.56 -10.43 13.78
C VAL A 45 -14.87 -10.09 12.47
N LEU A 46 -13.55 -9.93 12.47
CA LEU A 46 -12.78 -9.65 11.25
C LEU A 46 -12.86 -10.84 10.27
N GLU A 47 -12.75 -12.07 10.78
CA GLU A 47 -12.93 -13.30 9.99
C GLU A 47 -14.33 -13.39 9.39
N ALA A 48 -15.38 -13.14 10.18
CA ALA A 48 -16.75 -13.15 9.69
C ALA A 48 -17.00 -12.08 8.61
N VAL A 49 -16.43 -10.88 8.75
CA VAL A 49 -16.52 -9.82 7.73
C VAL A 49 -15.87 -10.27 6.42
N ASP A 50 -14.65 -10.83 6.47
CA ASP A 50 -13.95 -11.32 5.28
C ASP A 50 -14.76 -12.42 4.56
N LEU A 51 -15.32 -13.37 5.32
CA LEU A 51 -16.15 -14.44 4.79
C LEU A 51 -17.43 -13.91 4.11
N ILE A 52 -18.10 -12.92 4.69
CA ILE A 52 -19.27 -12.29 4.08
C ILE A 52 -18.89 -11.62 2.76
N VAL A 53 -17.83 -10.81 2.74
CA VAL A 53 -17.39 -10.08 1.54
C VAL A 53 -17.08 -11.07 0.41
N ALA A 54 -16.28 -12.10 0.72
CA ALA A 54 -15.87 -13.09 -0.26
C ALA A 54 -17.05 -13.95 -0.76
N ALA A 55 -17.95 -14.37 0.14
CA ALA A 55 -19.14 -15.13 -0.23
C ALA A 55 -20.13 -14.29 -1.05
N CYS A 56 -20.30 -13.00 -0.75
CA CYS A 56 -21.09 -12.08 -1.56
C CYS A 56 -20.49 -11.88 -2.96
N ALA A 57 -19.17 -11.82 -3.08
CA ALA A 57 -18.48 -11.74 -4.37
C ALA A 57 -18.70 -13.01 -5.21
N GLU A 58 -18.53 -14.20 -4.62
CA GLU A 58 -18.80 -15.49 -5.31
C GLU A 58 -20.28 -15.65 -5.65
N LEU A 59 -21.19 -15.24 -4.76
CA LEU A 59 -22.61 -15.27 -5.02
C LEU A 59 -22.98 -14.37 -6.21
N THR A 60 -22.46 -13.14 -6.22
CA THR A 60 -22.67 -12.18 -7.30
C THR A 60 -22.15 -12.71 -8.64
N SER A 61 -20.96 -13.31 -8.67
CA SER A 61 -20.38 -13.85 -9.91
C SER A 61 -21.18 -15.04 -10.46
N LYS A 62 -21.85 -15.82 -9.61
CA LYS A 62 -22.68 -16.95 -10.03
C LYS A 62 -24.08 -16.57 -10.51
N VAL A 63 -24.65 -15.47 -10.01
CA VAL A 63 -26.04 -15.07 -10.36
C VAL A 63 -26.11 -14.07 -11.51
N GLN A 64 -25.03 -13.32 -11.78
CA GLN A 64 -25.00 -12.37 -12.89
C GLN A 64 -24.79 -13.08 -14.23
N ASP A 65 -25.36 -12.52 -15.31
CA ASP A 65 -25.04 -12.99 -16.65
C ASP A 65 -23.59 -12.63 -17.01
N SER A 66 -22.92 -13.51 -17.76
CA SER A 66 -21.49 -13.38 -18.03
C SER A 66 -21.14 -12.08 -18.78
N ALA A 67 -22.00 -11.64 -19.70
CA ALA A 67 -21.74 -10.44 -20.50
C ALA A 67 -21.82 -9.17 -19.64
N GLY A 68 -22.90 -9.03 -18.85
CA GLY A 68 -23.08 -7.95 -17.89
C GLY A 68 -21.97 -7.94 -16.82
N PHE A 69 -21.59 -9.11 -16.31
CA PHE A 69 -20.48 -9.25 -15.36
C PHE A 69 -19.16 -8.73 -15.95
N ILE A 70 -18.78 -9.17 -17.15
CA ILE A 70 -17.53 -8.72 -17.81
C ILE A 70 -17.59 -7.23 -18.13
N CYS A 71 -18.67 -6.74 -18.74
CA CYS A 71 -18.81 -5.33 -19.09
C CYS A 71 -18.73 -4.41 -17.86
N LYS A 72 -19.33 -4.80 -16.72
CA LYS A 72 -19.25 -4.05 -15.47
C LYS A 72 -17.79 -3.88 -15.01
N HIS A 73 -16.99 -4.94 -15.07
CA HIS A 73 -15.59 -4.89 -14.65
C HIS A 73 -14.72 -4.14 -15.65
N ALA A 74 -14.91 -4.38 -16.96
CA ALA A 74 -14.19 -3.69 -18.02
C ALA A 74 -14.44 -2.18 -18.00
N LEU A 75 -15.64 -1.73 -17.64
CA LEU A 75 -16.00 -0.32 -17.51
C LEU A 75 -15.75 0.25 -16.10
N GLY A 76 -15.20 -0.55 -15.17
CA GLY A 76 -14.94 -0.16 -13.78
C GLY A 76 -13.99 1.04 -13.64
N PHE A 77 -13.16 1.29 -14.66
CA PHE A 77 -12.27 2.45 -14.76
C PHE A 77 -13.01 3.80 -14.62
N ASN A 78 -14.30 3.83 -14.99
CA ASN A 78 -15.15 5.02 -14.83
C ASN A 78 -15.40 5.34 -13.36
N VAL A 79 -15.47 4.32 -12.49
CA VAL A 79 -15.63 4.50 -11.04
C VAL A 79 -14.36 5.09 -10.45
N SER A 80 -13.19 4.56 -10.81
CA SER A 80 -11.88 5.10 -10.40
C SER A 80 -11.73 6.58 -10.79
N SER A 81 -12.12 6.92 -12.02
CA SER A 81 -12.12 8.31 -12.51
C SER A 81 -13.08 9.20 -11.73
N ALA A 82 -14.28 8.70 -11.40
CA ALA A 82 -15.27 9.44 -10.62
C ALA A 82 -14.82 9.68 -9.17
N ILE A 83 -14.16 8.71 -8.54
CA ILE A 83 -13.58 8.87 -7.20
C ILE A 83 -12.52 9.98 -7.23
N ARG A 84 -11.66 10.01 -8.26
CA ARG A 84 -10.69 11.09 -8.44
C ARG A 84 -11.36 12.45 -8.56
N VAL A 85 -12.43 12.57 -9.35
CA VAL A 85 -13.21 13.81 -9.43
C VAL A 85 -13.73 14.20 -8.04
N ALA A 86 -14.24 13.25 -7.25
CA ALA A 86 -14.73 13.55 -5.91
C ALA A 86 -13.64 14.10 -4.99
N VAL A 87 -12.43 13.52 -5.05
CA VAL A 87 -11.27 14.01 -4.29
C VAL A 87 -10.82 15.38 -4.79
N GLU A 88 -10.64 15.58 -6.09
CA GLU A 88 -10.09 16.84 -6.65
C GLU A 88 -11.08 18.00 -6.67
N ALA A 89 -12.38 17.71 -6.70
CA ALA A 89 -13.44 18.70 -6.51
C ALA A 89 -13.78 18.95 -5.04
N HIS A 90 -13.06 18.31 -4.10
CA HIS A 90 -13.24 18.45 -2.64
C HIS A 90 -14.69 18.16 -2.18
N LEU A 91 -15.34 17.18 -2.82
CA LEU A 91 -16.75 16.87 -2.57
C LEU A 91 -17.02 16.38 -1.13
N PRO A 92 -16.17 15.52 -0.52
CA PRO A 92 -16.34 15.14 0.88
C PRO A 92 -16.36 16.36 1.80
N GLU A 93 -15.43 17.30 1.62
CA GLU A 93 -15.31 18.50 2.43
C GLU A 93 -16.49 19.46 2.21
N ILE A 94 -16.92 19.69 0.96
CA ILE A 94 -18.07 20.53 0.62
C ILE A 94 -19.37 19.99 1.27
N LEU A 95 -19.53 18.67 1.29
CA LEU A 95 -20.74 18.03 1.79
C LEU A 95 -20.76 17.86 3.32
N LYS A 96 -19.59 17.83 3.97
CA LYS A 96 -19.45 17.54 5.40
C LYS A 96 -20.28 18.46 6.32
N PRO A 97 -20.35 19.79 6.10
CA PRO A 97 -21.19 20.68 6.92
C PRO A 97 -22.70 20.42 6.82
N HIS A 98 -23.15 19.70 5.79
CA HIS A 98 -24.58 19.51 5.48
C HIS A 98 -25.14 18.17 6.00
N GLY A 99 -24.31 17.37 6.67
CA GLY A 99 -24.72 16.12 7.31
C GLY A 99 -25.45 15.15 6.38
N SER A 100 -26.45 14.45 6.92
CA SER A 100 -27.28 13.49 6.19
C SER A 100 -28.27 14.14 5.22
N GLN A 101 -28.58 15.43 5.41
CA GLN A 101 -29.49 16.18 4.54
C GLN A 101 -28.86 16.48 3.17
N GLY A 102 -27.54 16.57 3.13
CA GLY A 102 -26.80 16.80 1.90
C GLY A 102 -27.01 18.19 1.29
N LEU A 103 -26.48 18.36 0.09
CA LEU A 103 -26.47 19.63 -0.64
C LEU A 103 -27.08 19.45 -2.03
N ASP A 104 -27.75 20.49 -2.53
CA ASP A 104 -28.28 20.51 -3.89
C ASP A 104 -27.14 20.53 -4.92
N VAL A 105 -27.30 19.78 -6.02
CA VAL A 105 -26.27 19.61 -7.04
C VAL A 105 -25.86 20.92 -7.70
N GLN A 106 -26.76 21.90 -7.81
CA GLN A 106 -26.41 23.22 -8.34
C GLN A 106 -25.42 23.94 -7.42
N GLU A 107 -25.63 23.83 -6.11
CA GLU A 107 -24.75 24.45 -5.11
C GLU A 107 -23.43 23.69 -4.96
N ILE A 108 -23.44 22.34 -5.03
CA ILE A 108 -22.21 21.54 -5.11
C ILE A 108 -21.38 22.00 -6.32
N ALA A 109 -22.01 22.05 -7.49
CA ALA A 109 -21.36 22.43 -8.73
C ALA A 109 -20.84 23.86 -8.71
N ARG A 110 -21.54 24.80 -8.06
CA ARG A 110 -21.06 26.17 -7.86
C ARG A 110 -19.81 26.21 -6.98
N ARG A 111 -19.77 25.43 -5.89
CA ARG A 111 -18.62 25.41 -4.95
C ARG A 111 -17.38 24.77 -5.54
N CYS A 112 -17.53 23.71 -6.33
CA CYS A 112 -16.42 23.12 -7.06
C CYS A 112 -16.21 23.73 -8.46
N ASP A 113 -16.91 24.83 -8.78
CA ASP A 113 -17.06 25.46 -10.11
C ASP A 113 -16.88 24.49 -11.28
N ALA A 114 -17.87 23.61 -11.36
CA ALA A 114 -18.05 22.61 -12.38
C ALA A 114 -19.46 22.72 -12.97
N ASN A 115 -19.67 22.05 -14.10
CA ASN A 115 -21.01 21.99 -14.69
C ASN A 115 -21.92 21.07 -13.85
N PRO A 116 -23.12 21.52 -13.44
CA PRO A 116 -24.02 20.75 -12.57
C PRO A 116 -24.44 19.41 -13.16
N ASN A 117 -24.69 19.33 -14.47
CA ASN A 117 -25.06 18.07 -15.12
C ASN A 117 -23.88 17.07 -15.13
N ARG A 118 -22.63 17.55 -15.17
CA ARG A 118 -21.45 16.68 -15.08
C ARG A 118 -21.26 16.16 -13.65
N ILE A 119 -21.38 17.04 -12.65
CA ILE A 119 -21.31 16.65 -11.24
C ILE A 119 -22.43 15.67 -10.88
N GLU A 120 -23.66 15.91 -11.32
CA GLU A 120 -24.78 14.99 -11.07
C GLU A 120 -24.50 13.58 -11.60
N ARG A 121 -23.91 13.47 -12.80
CA ARG A 121 -23.53 12.17 -13.39
C ARG A 121 -22.46 11.45 -12.56
N ILE A 122 -21.44 12.19 -12.09
CA ILE A 122 -20.40 11.65 -11.22
C ILE A 122 -21.00 11.18 -9.90
N MET A 123 -21.80 12.02 -9.25
CA MET A 123 -22.44 11.70 -7.98
C MET A 123 -23.37 10.50 -8.10
N ARG A 124 -24.18 10.40 -9.17
CA ARG A 124 -25.06 9.25 -9.40
C ARG A 124 -24.27 7.94 -9.55
N LEU A 125 -23.14 7.96 -10.26
CA LEU A 125 -22.26 6.78 -10.36
C LEU A 125 -21.71 6.40 -8.98
N LEU A 126 -21.18 7.35 -8.22
CA LEU A 126 -20.62 7.06 -6.90
C LEU A 126 -21.66 6.61 -5.88
N VAL A 127 -22.89 7.13 -5.95
CA VAL A 127 -24.04 6.64 -5.16
C VAL A 127 -24.37 5.20 -5.50
N SER A 128 -24.38 4.82 -6.80
CA SER A 128 -24.60 3.41 -7.19
C SER A 128 -23.48 2.45 -6.75
N HIS A 129 -22.31 2.99 -6.38
CA HIS A 129 -21.20 2.25 -5.78
C HIS A 129 -21.09 2.42 -4.27
N HIS A 130 -22.12 2.99 -3.62
CA HIS A 130 -22.18 3.22 -2.17
C HIS A 130 -21.07 4.14 -1.62
N ILE A 131 -20.47 5.00 -2.44
CA ILE A 131 -19.43 5.95 -2.03
C ILE A 131 -20.04 7.28 -1.57
N PHE A 132 -21.29 7.59 -1.94
CA PHE A 132 -22.09 8.72 -1.40
C PHE A 132 -23.55 8.27 -1.23
N THR A 133 -24.44 9.14 -0.73
CA THR A 133 -25.90 8.91 -0.70
C THR A 133 -26.66 10.04 -1.39
N SER A 134 -27.90 9.73 -1.82
CA SER A 134 -28.84 10.72 -2.38
C SER A 134 -30.09 10.77 -1.50
N PRO A 135 -30.17 11.67 -0.51
CA PRO A 135 -31.32 11.75 0.40
C PRO A 135 -32.62 12.18 -0.30
N SER A 136 -32.52 12.95 -1.38
CA SER A 136 -33.66 13.34 -2.22
C SER A 136 -33.18 13.70 -3.63
N LYS A 137 -34.13 13.86 -4.57
CA LYS A 137 -33.83 14.18 -5.97
C LYS A 137 -32.93 15.42 -6.08
N GLY A 138 -31.78 15.28 -6.74
CA GLY A 138 -30.83 16.38 -6.95
C GLY A 138 -30.00 16.76 -5.72
N ARG A 139 -30.19 16.09 -4.57
CA ARG A 139 -29.39 16.30 -3.36
C ARG A 139 -28.50 15.11 -3.08
N PHE A 140 -27.28 15.39 -2.65
CA PHE A 140 -26.27 14.38 -2.32
C PHE A 140 -25.66 14.63 -0.95
N ALA A 141 -25.37 13.56 -0.23
CA ALA A 141 -24.79 13.61 1.11
C ALA A 141 -23.60 12.65 1.23
N ASN A 142 -22.76 12.93 2.23
CA ASN A 142 -21.67 12.05 2.60
C ASN A 142 -22.19 10.76 3.26
N ASN A 143 -21.41 9.69 3.12
CA ASN A 143 -21.56 8.48 3.93
C ASN A 143 -20.19 8.07 4.50
N ARG A 144 -20.10 6.92 5.17
CA ARG A 144 -18.84 6.45 5.78
C ARG A 144 -17.69 6.30 4.77
N HIS A 145 -17.98 5.95 3.51
CA HIS A 145 -16.97 5.73 2.48
C HIS A 145 -16.48 7.03 1.86
N SER A 146 -17.36 7.99 1.54
CA SER A 146 -16.90 9.32 1.09
C SER A 146 -16.18 10.07 2.20
N LEU A 147 -16.60 9.93 3.47
CA LEU A 147 -15.90 10.56 4.59
C LEU A 147 -14.50 9.98 4.80
N ALA A 148 -14.21 8.76 4.33
CA ALA A 148 -12.84 8.26 4.34
C ALA A 148 -11.92 9.06 3.40
N LEU A 149 -12.48 9.77 2.42
CA LEU A 149 -11.76 10.65 1.49
C LEU A 149 -11.63 12.10 2.01
N ASP A 150 -12.19 12.43 3.18
CA ASP A 150 -12.05 13.76 3.78
C ASP A 150 -10.61 13.99 4.27
N THR A 151 -9.95 15.03 3.77
CA THR A 151 -8.60 15.40 4.19
C THR A 151 -8.54 15.87 5.65
N GLY A 152 -9.69 16.23 6.25
CA GLY A 152 -9.79 16.83 7.57
C GLY A 152 -9.63 18.34 7.57
N LYS A 153 -9.48 18.95 6.39
CA LYS A 153 -9.40 20.40 6.20
C LYS A 153 -10.77 21.00 5.85
N PRO A 154 -11.05 22.26 6.21
CA PRO A 154 -12.22 22.97 5.70
C PRO A 154 -12.17 23.11 4.17
N ALA A 155 -13.32 23.04 3.51
CA ALA A 155 -13.41 23.16 2.06
C ALA A 155 -12.88 24.52 1.56
N GLU A 156 -13.00 25.57 2.39
CA GLU A 156 -12.57 26.93 2.10
C GLU A 156 -11.04 27.11 2.10
N GLU A 157 -10.31 26.23 2.78
CA GLU A 157 -8.84 26.21 2.81
C GLU A 157 -8.24 25.42 1.64
N LEU A 158 -9.06 24.67 0.90
CA LEU A 158 -8.62 23.82 -0.20
C LEU A 158 -8.68 24.58 -1.53
N THR A 159 -7.50 24.92 -2.06
CA THR A 159 -7.37 25.46 -3.41
C THR A 159 -7.51 24.36 -4.47
N ARG A 160 -7.83 24.73 -5.71
CA ARG A 160 -7.83 23.79 -6.84
C ARG A 160 -6.46 23.51 -7.44
N GLU A 161 -5.52 24.42 -7.22
CA GLU A 161 -4.15 24.22 -7.67
C GLU A 161 -3.58 22.94 -7.06
N LEU A 162 -2.74 22.23 -7.82
CA LEU A 162 -2.05 21.03 -7.36
C LEU A 162 -1.02 21.42 -6.30
N VAL A 163 -1.46 21.63 -5.07
CA VAL A 163 -0.60 21.90 -3.93
C VAL A 163 -0.45 20.63 -3.09
N SER A 164 0.81 20.22 -2.88
CA SER A 164 1.12 19.05 -2.03
C SER A 164 0.51 19.16 -0.63
N GLU A 165 0.26 20.39 -0.18
CA GLU A 165 -0.29 20.69 1.13
C GLU A 165 -1.68 20.10 1.34
N LYS A 166 -2.51 19.95 0.30
CA LYS A 166 -3.85 19.31 0.41
C LYS A 166 -3.78 17.98 1.15
N TYR A 167 -2.78 17.17 0.82
CA TYR A 167 -2.59 15.82 1.32
C TYR A 167 -1.86 15.76 2.67
N MET A 168 -1.34 16.89 3.15
CA MET A 168 -0.68 16.99 4.44
C MET A 168 -1.73 17.09 5.55
N GLY A 169 -1.85 16.05 6.37
CA GLY A 169 -2.84 15.99 7.43
C GLY A 169 -2.84 14.64 8.16
N SER A 170 -3.85 14.42 9.01
CA SER A 170 -4.02 13.15 9.70
C SER A 170 -4.56 12.04 8.80
N ASN A 171 -5.32 12.40 7.75
CA ASN A 171 -5.83 11.44 6.78
C ASN A 171 -5.03 11.51 5.48
N THR A 172 -4.36 10.40 5.15
CA THR A 172 -3.49 10.26 3.99
C THR A 172 -4.13 9.48 2.84
N LEU A 173 -5.34 8.95 3.02
CA LEU A 173 -6.04 8.18 1.97
C LEU A 173 -6.25 8.97 0.66
N PRO A 174 -6.60 10.27 0.70
CA PRO A 174 -6.75 11.05 -0.53
C PRO A 174 -5.47 11.09 -1.38
N ALA A 175 -4.29 11.07 -0.75
CA ALA A 175 -3.01 11.05 -1.46
C ALA A 175 -2.83 9.74 -2.24
N LEU A 176 -3.13 8.60 -1.61
CA LEU A 176 -3.08 7.28 -2.24
C LEU A 176 -4.07 7.18 -3.39
N ILE A 177 -5.32 7.61 -3.17
CA ILE A 177 -6.36 7.57 -4.19
C ILE A 177 -5.97 8.45 -5.39
N THR A 178 -5.52 9.68 -5.17
CA THR A 178 -5.10 10.55 -6.26
C THR A 178 -3.90 9.97 -7.01
N HIS A 179 -2.89 9.46 -6.31
CA HIS A 179 -1.73 8.81 -6.92
C HIS A 179 -2.13 7.61 -7.80
N SER A 180 -2.99 6.72 -7.27
CA SER A 180 -3.46 5.55 -8.01
C SER A 180 -4.37 5.90 -9.18
N THR A 181 -5.18 6.97 -9.07
CA THR A 181 -6.15 7.38 -10.11
C THR A 181 -5.63 8.46 -11.07
N ASP A 182 -4.41 8.95 -10.86
CA ASP A 182 -3.73 9.87 -11.76
C ASP A 182 -2.61 9.19 -12.53
N GLU A 183 -1.40 9.13 -11.98
CA GLU A 183 -0.25 8.57 -12.67
C GLU A 183 -0.50 7.12 -13.04
N MET A 184 -0.84 6.29 -12.06
CA MET A 184 -0.95 4.83 -12.28
C MET A 184 -2.12 4.48 -13.18
N PHE A 185 -3.24 5.17 -13.05
CA PHE A 185 -4.38 4.93 -13.92
C PHE A 185 -4.08 5.28 -15.39
N LYS A 186 -3.39 6.40 -15.65
CA LYS A 186 -2.92 6.74 -17.00
C LYS A 186 -1.89 5.71 -17.50
N SER A 187 -0.98 5.26 -16.64
CA SER A 187 -0.02 4.20 -16.99
C SER A 187 -0.71 2.89 -17.35
N SER A 188 -1.81 2.55 -16.66
CA SER A 188 -2.51 1.28 -16.87
C SER A 188 -3.10 1.12 -18.26
N SER A 189 -3.43 2.21 -18.97
CA SER A 189 -3.97 2.12 -20.33
C SER A 189 -2.94 1.66 -21.36
N HIS A 190 -1.65 1.69 -21.04
CA HIS A 190 -0.55 1.22 -21.90
C HIS A 190 -0.13 -0.23 -21.60
N LEU A 191 -0.81 -0.89 -20.67
CA LEU A 191 -0.42 -2.22 -20.21
C LEU A 191 -0.52 -3.28 -21.32
N THR A 192 -1.52 -3.17 -22.20
CA THR A 192 -1.73 -4.12 -23.30
C THR A 192 -0.55 -4.10 -24.26
N GLU A 193 -0.14 -2.90 -24.68
CA GLU A 193 0.98 -2.66 -25.58
C GLU A 193 2.28 -3.16 -24.94
N CYS A 194 2.56 -2.79 -23.69
CA CYS A 194 3.78 -3.22 -23.01
C CYS A 194 3.87 -4.74 -22.83
N ILE A 195 2.77 -5.41 -22.43
CA ILE A 195 2.76 -6.86 -22.20
C ILE A 195 2.86 -7.67 -23.49
N LEU A 196 2.21 -7.22 -24.57
CA LEU A 196 2.11 -8.00 -25.81
C LEU A 196 3.23 -7.69 -26.81
N GLU A 197 3.98 -6.61 -26.60
CA GLU A 197 5.11 -6.24 -27.45
C GLU A 197 6.27 -7.27 -27.31
N PRO A 198 6.69 -7.94 -28.41
CA PRO A 198 7.68 -9.02 -28.35
C PRO A 198 9.03 -8.62 -27.74
N SER A 199 9.40 -7.34 -27.82
CA SER A 199 10.67 -6.81 -27.31
C SER A 199 10.67 -6.50 -25.81
N SER A 200 9.52 -6.16 -25.22
CA SER A 200 9.36 -5.87 -23.77
C SER A 200 8.70 -7.01 -22.99
N SER A 201 7.97 -7.91 -23.64
CA SER A 201 7.18 -9.00 -23.01
C SER A 201 7.99 -10.09 -22.29
N ARG A 202 9.33 -10.12 -22.45
CA ARG A 202 10.20 -11.19 -21.94
C ARG A 202 11.07 -10.78 -20.75
N LEU A 203 11.05 -9.52 -20.34
CA LEU A 203 11.85 -8.97 -19.24
C LEU A 203 10.96 -8.07 -18.37
N PHE A 204 11.40 -7.79 -17.14
CA PHE A 204 10.79 -6.73 -16.34
C PHE A 204 10.91 -5.39 -17.07
N PHE A 205 9.87 -4.56 -17.01
CA PHE A 205 9.74 -3.43 -17.93
C PHE A 205 10.81 -2.35 -17.79
N GLY A 206 11.47 -2.21 -16.63
CA GLY A 206 12.55 -1.23 -16.44
C GLY A 206 12.17 0.18 -16.89
N ASP A 207 12.93 0.74 -17.84
CA ASP A 207 12.73 2.05 -18.47
C ASP A 207 11.67 2.04 -19.61
N GLN A 208 11.12 0.88 -19.96
CA GLN A 208 10.00 0.66 -20.89
C GLN A 208 8.69 0.31 -20.15
N SER A 209 8.52 0.82 -18.93
CA SER A 209 7.32 0.57 -18.12
C SER A 209 6.06 1.23 -18.70
N PRO A 210 4.85 0.71 -18.38
CA PRO A 210 3.61 1.38 -18.75
C PRO A 210 3.58 2.85 -18.30
N PHE A 211 4.24 3.17 -17.19
CA PHE A 211 4.48 4.56 -16.79
C PHE A 211 5.33 5.34 -17.79
N SER A 212 6.50 4.82 -18.17
CA SER A 212 7.41 5.46 -19.13
C SER A 212 6.72 5.74 -20.46
N HIS A 213 5.88 4.81 -20.94
CA HIS A 213 5.08 4.99 -22.14
C HIS A 213 3.99 6.06 -21.98
N ALA A 214 3.22 6.02 -20.90
CA ALA A 214 2.10 6.96 -20.70
C ALA A 214 2.54 8.41 -20.48
N PHE A 215 3.75 8.63 -19.97
CA PHE A 215 4.30 9.95 -19.69
C PHE A 215 5.44 10.35 -20.65
N GLU A 216 5.74 9.50 -21.63
CA GLU A 216 6.79 9.71 -22.65
C GLU A 216 8.15 10.09 -22.04
N THR A 217 8.51 9.45 -20.92
CA THR A 217 9.69 9.85 -20.12
C THR A 217 10.97 9.14 -20.53
N GLY A 218 10.86 7.90 -21.05
CA GLY A 218 12.03 7.04 -21.32
C GLY A 218 12.79 6.64 -20.07
N MET A 219 12.13 6.61 -18.91
CA MET A 219 12.74 6.27 -17.61
C MET A 219 11.70 5.72 -16.63
N ASP A 220 12.18 5.04 -15.59
CA ASP A 220 11.32 4.52 -14.53
C ASP A 220 10.67 5.63 -13.70
N TYR A 221 9.57 5.28 -13.02
CA TYR A 221 8.79 6.21 -12.22
C TYR A 221 9.59 6.88 -11.08
N LYS A 222 10.50 6.14 -10.45
CA LYS A 222 11.26 6.66 -9.30
C LYS A 222 12.27 7.70 -9.76
N THR A 223 12.93 7.48 -10.90
CA THR A 223 13.81 8.46 -11.53
C THR A 223 13.02 9.70 -11.95
N PHE A 224 11.83 9.52 -12.54
CA PHE A 224 10.97 10.64 -12.94
C PHE A 224 10.61 11.56 -11.77
N LEU A 225 10.24 11.01 -10.61
CA LEU A 225 9.90 11.78 -9.42
C LEU A 225 11.03 12.70 -8.90
N GLN A 226 12.27 12.54 -9.42
CA GLN A 226 13.46 13.23 -8.93
C GLN A 226 13.95 14.36 -9.85
N LEU A 227 13.38 14.52 -11.05
CA LEU A 227 13.97 15.36 -12.08
C LEU A 227 13.80 16.88 -11.88
N SER A 228 12.72 17.35 -11.25
CA SER A 228 12.45 18.80 -11.17
C SER A 228 11.62 19.21 -9.96
N PHE A 229 11.63 20.52 -9.67
CA PHE A 229 10.74 21.14 -8.69
C PHE A 229 9.26 20.87 -8.99
N ASP A 230 8.87 20.82 -10.27
CA ASP A 230 7.49 20.48 -10.67
C ASP A 230 7.09 19.05 -10.25
N GLN A 231 8.05 18.15 -10.05
CA GLN A 231 7.81 16.80 -9.54
C GLN A 231 7.75 16.73 -8.01
N GLU A 232 8.15 17.78 -7.29
CA GLU A 232 8.15 17.79 -5.82
C GLU A 232 6.75 17.53 -5.26
N VAL A 233 5.71 18.07 -5.91
CA VAL A 233 4.32 17.83 -5.52
C VAL A 233 3.95 16.35 -5.66
N ARG A 234 4.36 15.71 -6.77
CA ARG A 234 4.11 14.28 -7.01
C ARG A 234 4.91 13.42 -6.06
N LEU A 235 6.17 13.76 -5.79
CA LEU A 235 7.02 13.05 -4.84
C LEU A 235 6.44 13.12 -3.42
N ARG A 236 6.00 14.30 -2.96
CA ARG A 236 5.34 14.46 -1.67
C ARG A 236 4.04 13.68 -1.59
N ARG A 237 3.23 13.69 -2.65
CA ARG A 237 2.00 12.88 -2.76
C ARG A 237 2.32 11.38 -2.70
N PHE A 238 3.35 10.92 -3.41
CA PHE A 238 3.80 9.54 -3.41
C PHE A 238 4.26 9.09 -2.01
N ILE A 239 5.06 9.91 -1.32
CA ILE A 239 5.50 9.62 0.06
C ILE A 239 4.30 9.52 1.01
N THR A 240 3.33 10.43 0.89
CA THR A 240 2.10 10.43 1.69
C THR A 240 1.21 9.22 1.35
N ALA A 241 1.12 8.84 0.08
CA ALA A 241 0.41 7.64 -0.38
C ALA A 241 1.03 6.36 0.20
N THR A 242 2.36 6.26 0.21
CA THR A 242 3.10 5.13 0.79
C THR A 242 2.93 5.07 2.31
N GLU A 243 2.84 6.22 3.00
CA GLU A 243 2.42 6.27 4.41
C GLU A 243 1.02 5.68 4.60
N CYS A 244 0.05 6.08 3.77
CA CYS A 244 -1.31 5.55 3.85
C CYS A 244 -1.33 4.02 3.69
N LEU A 245 -0.65 3.52 2.65
CA LEU A 245 -0.56 2.09 2.35
C LEU A 245 0.06 1.28 3.50
N SER A 246 0.91 1.90 4.31
CA SER A 246 1.49 1.26 5.50
C SER A 246 0.49 0.99 6.63
N ARG A 247 -0.65 1.66 6.63
CA ARG A 247 -1.71 1.51 7.65
C ARG A 247 -2.90 0.69 7.15
N ILE A 248 -3.15 0.68 5.84
CA ILE A 248 -4.29 -0.04 5.25
C ILE A 248 -4.12 -1.55 5.44
N GLY A 249 -5.09 -2.19 6.12
CA GLY A 249 -5.05 -3.63 6.40
C GLY A 249 -3.93 -4.05 7.38
N ALA A 250 -3.35 -3.09 8.11
CA ALA A 250 -2.19 -3.29 8.98
C ALA A 250 -2.23 -2.31 10.16
N SER A 251 -3.08 -2.59 11.15
CA SER A 251 -3.31 -1.70 12.30
C SER A 251 -2.06 -1.39 13.13
N ASP A 252 -1.03 -2.22 13.02
CA ASP A 252 0.23 -2.15 13.76
C ASP A 252 1.46 -1.82 12.89
N GLN A 253 1.28 -1.53 11.60
CA GLN A 253 2.35 -1.33 10.61
C GLN A 253 3.28 -2.57 10.42
N GLY A 254 2.80 -3.78 10.77
CA GLY A 254 3.60 -5.01 10.71
C GLY A 254 4.66 -5.11 11.80
N LEU A 255 4.45 -4.47 12.94
CA LEU A 255 5.39 -4.44 14.07
C LEU A 255 5.08 -5.49 15.15
N SER A 256 3.87 -6.04 15.25
CA SER A 256 3.46 -6.89 16.37
C SER A 256 4.02 -8.31 16.32
N GLY A 257 4.57 -8.76 15.19
CA GLY A 257 5.09 -10.13 15.06
C GLY A 257 6.40 -10.39 15.83
N TYR A 258 7.10 -9.32 16.23
CA TYR A 258 8.39 -9.37 16.91
C TYR A 258 8.34 -8.67 18.26
N ASN A 259 8.99 -9.27 19.27
CA ASN A 259 9.08 -8.67 20.61
C ASN A 259 10.25 -7.69 20.69
N TRP A 260 10.03 -6.45 20.24
CA TRP A 260 11.04 -5.38 20.23
C TRP A 260 11.58 -5.01 21.62
N SER A 261 10.85 -5.29 22.70
CA SER A 261 11.30 -4.99 24.07
C SER A 261 12.59 -5.74 24.44
N THR A 262 12.87 -6.86 23.78
CA THR A 262 14.06 -7.69 23.97
C THR A 262 15.36 -7.04 23.48
N LEU A 263 15.26 -5.93 22.74
CA LEU A 263 16.42 -5.31 22.10
C LEU A 263 17.24 -4.43 23.04
N GLY A 264 16.67 -3.94 24.14
CA GLY A 264 17.36 -3.05 25.06
C GLY A 264 18.01 -1.86 24.34
N ASN A 265 19.34 -1.75 24.40
CA ASN A 265 20.14 -0.73 23.72
C ASN A 265 20.70 -1.16 22.35
N GLY A 266 20.17 -2.25 21.79
CA GLY A 266 20.56 -2.81 20.51
C GLY A 266 20.35 -1.83 19.36
N LEU A 267 21.15 -2.03 18.30
CA LEU A 267 21.05 -1.24 17.08
C LEU A 267 20.09 -1.90 16.09
N LEU A 268 19.06 -1.16 15.68
CA LEU A 268 18.21 -1.44 14.54
C LEU A 268 18.63 -0.58 13.36
N VAL A 269 18.82 -1.19 12.19
CA VAL A 269 19.03 -0.46 10.93
C VAL A 269 17.78 -0.66 10.08
N ASP A 270 17.05 0.43 9.84
CA ASP A 270 15.82 0.47 9.02
C ASP A 270 16.22 0.77 7.58
N ILE A 271 16.12 -0.25 6.72
CA ILE A 271 16.65 -0.26 5.35
C ILE A 271 15.57 0.28 4.41
N SER A 272 15.88 1.33 3.65
CA SER A 272 14.94 2.05 2.79
C SER A 272 13.63 2.38 3.51
N GLY A 273 13.74 2.89 4.74
CA GLY A 273 12.60 3.11 5.63
C GLY A 273 11.73 4.32 5.26
N GLY A 274 12.03 5.00 4.15
CA GLY A 274 11.39 6.24 3.75
C GLY A 274 11.68 7.35 4.75
N VAL A 275 10.66 8.14 5.09
CA VAL A 275 10.77 9.16 6.16
C VAL A 275 10.79 8.57 7.58
N GLY A 276 10.59 7.24 7.73
CA GLY A 276 10.74 6.54 9.01
C GLY A 276 9.49 6.46 9.88
N HIS A 277 8.29 6.26 9.32
CA HIS A 277 7.04 6.10 10.08
C HIS A 277 7.09 4.93 11.08
N ALA A 278 7.57 3.77 10.65
CA ALA A 278 7.74 2.60 11.50
C ALA A 278 8.85 2.84 12.55
N ALA A 279 9.99 3.37 12.14
CA ALA A 279 11.08 3.78 13.03
C ALA A 279 10.63 4.79 14.10
N LEU A 280 9.78 5.77 13.76
CA LEU A 280 9.21 6.73 14.71
C LEU A 280 8.36 6.03 15.76
N THR A 281 7.53 5.07 15.34
CA THR A 281 6.70 4.27 16.24
C THR A 281 7.56 3.47 17.20
N LEU A 282 8.60 2.79 16.69
CA LEU A 282 9.55 2.04 17.52
C LEU A 282 10.36 2.95 18.45
N ALA A 283 10.85 4.09 17.97
CA ALA A 283 11.63 5.03 18.78
C ALA A 283 10.83 5.63 19.94
N LYS A 284 9.51 5.82 19.79
CA LYS A 284 8.62 6.30 20.86
C LYS A 284 8.31 5.20 21.87
N SER A 285 8.06 3.98 21.40
CA SER A 285 7.69 2.85 22.24
C SER A 285 8.87 2.25 23.01
N TYR A 286 10.10 2.36 22.49
CA TYR A 286 11.30 1.74 23.06
C TYR A 286 12.41 2.78 23.27
N PRO A 287 12.45 3.46 24.44
CA PRO A 287 13.35 4.60 24.68
C PRO A 287 14.85 4.29 24.62
N ASN A 288 15.23 3.03 24.84
CA ASN A 288 16.64 2.59 24.80
C ASN A 288 17.08 2.13 23.40
N LEU A 289 16.14 1.85 22.49
CA LEU A 289 16.43 1.35 21.16
C LEU A 289 17.17 2.43 20.35
N LYS A 290 18.29 2.03 19.73
CA LYS A 290 19.04 2.87 18.78
C LYS A 290 18.63 2.51 17.37
N ILE A 291 18.37 3.53 16.55
CA ILE A 291 17.91 3.35 15.18
C ILE A 291 18.83 4.11 14.23
N VAL A 292 19.25 3.45 13.15
CA VAL A 292 19.80 4.10 11.96
C VAL A 292 18.76 3.93 10.86
N LEU A 293 18.17 5.04 10.42
CA LEU A 293 17.25 5.08 9.28
C LEU A 293 18.06 5.34 8.02
N GLN A 294 18.04 4.38 7.09
CA GLN A 294 18.74 4.46 5.82
C GLN A 294 17.78 4.63 4.65
N ASP A 295 18.10 5.56 3.76
CA ASP A 295 17.42 5.73 2.46
C ASP A 295 18.32 6.56 1.52
N ARG A 296 17.84 6.85 0.32
CA ARG A 296 18.52 7.72 -0.65
C ARG A 296 18.60 9.17 -0.15
N PRO A 297 19.59 9.97 -0.61
CA PRO A 297 19.83 11.32 -0.12
C PRO A 297 18.60 12.24 -0.08
N GLU A 298 17.82 12.25 -1.15
CA GLU A 298 16.60 13.05 -1.33
C GLU A 298 15.46 12.63 -0.38
N VAL A 299 15.41 11.36 0.01
CA VAL A 299 14.44 10.86 0.99
C VAL A 299 14.88 11.19 2.41
N ILE A 300 16.18 11.06 2.70
CA ILE A 300 16.76 11.44 4.00
C ILE A 300 16.62 12.94 4.29
N LEU A 301 16.69 13.79 3.27
CA LEU A 301 16.37 15.22 3.40
C LEU A 301 14.96 15.43 3.96
N GLN A 302 13.97 14.74 3.39
CA GLN A 302 12.57 14.82 3.83
C GLN A 302 12.35 14.14 5.19
N ALA A 303 13.07 13.05 5.47
CA ALA A 303 13.11 12.43 6.79
C ALA A 303 13.58 13.44 7.84
N GLY A 304 14.58 14.28 7.54
CA GLY A 304 15.03 15.35 8.41
C GLY A 304 13.89 16.28 8.86
N ALA A 305 13.11 16.78 7.90
CA ALA A 305 11.94 17.63 8.19
C ALA A 305 10.86 16.88 9.01
N PHE A 306 10.59 15.63 8.66
CA PHE A 306 9.63 14.78 9.38
C PHE A 306 10.05 14.56 10.84
N TRP A 307 11.28 14.12 11.09
CA TRP A 307 11.78 13.85 12.44
C TRP A 307 11.90 15.13 13.28
N GLN A 308 12.27 16.26 12.67
CA GLN A 308 12.31 17.55 13.35
C GLN A 308 10.93 17.98 13.86
N LYS A 309 9.87 17.70 13.09
CA LYS A 309 8.48 17.99 13.46
C LYS A 309 7.93 17.02 14.51
N HIS A 310 8.24 15.73 14.39
CA HIS A 310 7.53 14.68 15.12
C HIS A 310 8.26 14.12 16.34
N PHE A 311 9.60 14.10 16.36
CA PHE A 311 10.40 13.64 17.50
C PHE A 311 11.87 14.14 17.48
N PRO A 312 12.10 15.48 17.54
CA PRO A 312 13.42 16.05 17.32
C PRO A 312 14.47 15.58 18.33
N GLN A 313 14.07 15.34 19.58
CA GLN A 313 14.98 14.90 20.64
C GLN A 313 15.65 13.55 20.36
N ALA A 314 15.00 12.66 19.62
CA ALA A 314 15.59 11.36 19.26
C ALA A 314 16.77 11.52 18.29
N VAL A 315 16.70 12.50 17.38
CA VAL A 315 17.78 12.82 16.44
C VAL A 315 18.88 13.63 17.13
N LEU A 316 18.52 14.64 17.92
CA LEU A 316 19.49 15.47 18.66
C LEU A 316 20.36 14.64 19.63
N SER A 317 19.77 13.64 20.28
CA SER A 317 20.49 12.71 21.16
C SER A 317 21.28 11.62 20.41
N LYS A 318 21.24 11.61 19.07
CA LYS A 318 21.82 10.57 18.20
C LYS A 318 21.31 9.16 18.49
N ARG A 319 20.15 9.04 19.13
CA ARG A 319 19.46 7.76 19.30
C ARG A 319 18.83 7.30 17.99
N VAL A 320 18.38 8.25 17.18
CA VAL A 320 17.98 8.05 15.78
C VAL A 320 18.98 8.78 14.90
N ILE A 321 19.60 8.07 13.97
CA ILE A 321 20.53 8.61 12.98
C ILE A 321 19.88 8.50 11.61
N LEU A 322 19.79 9.61 10.89
CA LEU A 322 19.34 9.63 9.50
C LEU A 322 20.59 9.50 8.62
N GLU A 323 20.67 8.46 7.80
CA GLU A 323 21.87 8.10 7.05
C GLU A 323 21.55 7.83 5.58
N THR A 324 22.31 8.46 4.68
CA THR A 324 22.17 8.19 3.25
C THR A 324 22.82 6.85 2.90
N HIS A 325 22.08 5.97 2.23
CA HIS A 325 22.58 4.70 1.74
C HIS A 325 21.84 4.25 0.48
N ASN A 326 22.59 3.75 -0.49
CA ASN A 326 22.06 2.99 -1.61
C ASN A 326 22.09 1.51 -1.25
N VAL A 327 20.92 0.85 -1.27
CA VAL A 327 20.76 -0.56 -0.87
C VAL A 327 21.54 -1.55 -1.75
N PHE A 328 21.94 -1.14 -2.95
CA PHE A 328 22.76 -1.95 -3.83
C PHE A 328 24.25 -1.92 -3.49
N ASP A 329 24.69 -0.95 -2.68
CA ASP A 329 26.05 -0.86 -2.18
C ASP A 329 26.24 -1.78 -0.97
N ALA A 330 27.50 -2.11 -0.67
CA ALA A 330 27.84 -2.85 0.54
C ALA A 330 27.33 -2.11 1.80
N GLN A 331 26.64 -2.84 2.69
CA GLN A 331 26.07 -2.26 3.90
C GLN A 331 27.16 -1.76 4.86
N LYS A 332 27.06 -0.47 5.24
CA LYS A 332 28.04 0.27 6.06
C LYS A 332 27.98 -0.09 7.54
N ARG A 333 26.80 -0.42 8.08
CA ARG A 333 26.58 -0.78 9.48
C ARG A 333 26.77 -2.28 9.67
N LYS A 334 27.86 -2.69 10.31
CA LYS A 334 28.20 -4.10 10.54
C LYS A 334 27.64 -4.60 11.88
N GLY A 335 27.15 -5.85 11.89
CA GLY A 335 26.66 -6.57 13.05
C GLY A 335 25.54 -5.88 13.84
N PRO A 336 24.54 -5.20 13.23
CA PRO A 336 23.44 -4.66 14.00
C PRO A 336 22.64 -5.79 14.64
N ARG A 337 21.84 -5.49 15.67
CA ARG A 337 20.95 -6.49 16.26
C ARG A 337 19.82 -6.85 15.29
N ILE A 338 19.31 -5.86 14.56
CA ILE A 338 18.26 -6.04 13.55
C ILE A 338 18.61 -5.26 12.28
N PHE A 339 18.48 -5.92 11.14
CA PHE A 339 18.10 -5.28 9.88
C PHE A 339 16.58 -5.35 9.73
N PHE A 340 15.93 -4.21 9.59
CA PHE A 340 14.48 -4.13 9.37
C PHE A 340 14.24 -3.71 7.92
N VAL A 341 13.51 -4.55 7.18
CA VAL A 341 13.24 -4.37 5.74
C VAL A 341 11.73 -4.46 5.56
N ARG A 342 11.08 -3.37 5.14
CA ARG A 342 9.62 -3.34 5.02
C ARG A 342 9.19 -2.66 3.73
N PHE A 343 8.45 -3.38 2.88
CA PHE A 343 8.01 -2.91 1.56
C PHE A 343 9.15 -2.44 0.67
N VAL A 344 10.30 -3.10 0.78
CA VAL A 344 11.49 -2.75 0.01
C VAL A 344 11.69 -3.74 -1.12
N ILE A 345 11.63 -5.04 -0.79
CA ILE A 345 11.96 -6.11 -1.73
C ILE A 345 10.91 -6.20 -2.85
N ARG A 346 9.65 -5.89 -2.54
CA ARG A 346 8.57 -5.78 -3.54
C ARG A 346 8.79 -4.74 -4.64
N GLU A 347 9.69 -3.78 -4.43
CA GLU A 347 9.94 -2.74 -5.42
C GLU A 347 10.97 -3.12 -6.50
N TRP A 348 11.56 -4.31 -6.40
CA TRP A 348 12.68 -4.76 -7.23
C TRP A 348 12.41 -6.13 -7.83
N ASN A 349 13.07 -6.45 -8.94
CA ASN A 349 13.04 -7.80 -9.49
C ASN A 349 13.81 -8.79 -8.58
N ASP A 350 13.77 -10.07 -8.91
CA ASP A 350 14.35 -11.12 -8.05
C ASP A 350 15.86 -10.99 -7.87
N GLU A 351 16.60 -10.72 -8.95
CA GLU A 351 18.07 -10.56 -8.92
C GLU A 351 18.50 -9.38 -8.04
N GLU A 352 17.80 -8.24 -8.20
CA GLU A 352 18.02 -7.03 -7.41
C GLU A 352 17.68 -7.24 -5.93
N ALA A 353 16.58 -7.93 -5.65
CA ALA A 353 16.15 -8.25 -4.30
C ALA A 353 17.14 -9.20 -3.58
N VAL A 354 17.58 -10.27 -4.25
CA VAL A 354 18.62 -11.18 -3.73
C VAL A 354 19.91 -10.42 -3.43
N LYS A 355 20.32 -9.50 -4.32
CA LYS A 355 21.50 -8.65 -4.10
C LYS A 355 21.38 -7.80 -2.84
N ILE A 356 20.22 -7.14 -2.63
CA ILE A 356 19.96 -6.34 -1.42
C ILE A 356 20.07 -7.21 -0.18
N LEU A 357 19.38 -8.35 -0.14
CA LEU A 357 19.39 -9.26 1.01
C LEU A 357 20.78 -9.85 1.28
N THR A 358 21.56 -10.11 0.22
CA THR A 358 22.95 -10.58 0.30
C THR A 358 23.87 -9.53 0.91
N ASN A 359 23.73 -8.26 0.53
CA ASN A 359 24.50 -7.16 1.15
C ASN A 359 24.24 -7.08 2.66
N LEU A 360 23.01 -7.36 3.11
CA LEU A 360 22.65 -7.38 4.53
C LEU A 360 23.23 -8.62 5.25
N SER A 361 23.17 -9.81 4.64
CA SER A 361 23.75 -11.03 5.25
C SER A 361 25.26 -10.90 5.40
N GLN A 362 25.96 -10.33 4.41
CA GLN A 362 27.40 -10.05 4.49
C GLN A 362 27.79 -9.03 5.57
N ALA A 363 26.88 -8.16 5.97
CA ALA A 363 27.10 -7.21 7.06
C ALA A 363 26.66 -7.73 8.43
N SER A 364 26.14 -8.95 8.51
CA SER A 364 25.55 -9.51 9.73
C SER A 364 26.59 -10.16 10.65
N SER A 365 26.23 -10.29 11.93
CA SER A 365 26.89 -11.16 12.90
C SER A 365 26.01 -12.38 13.19
N PRO A 366 26.51 -13.45 13.83
CA PRO A 366 25.65 -14.57 14.26
C PRO A 366 24.47 -14.17 15.15
N SER A 367 24.55 -13.01 15.80
CA SER A 367 23.51 -12.46 16.67
C SER A 367 22.50 -11.54 15.95
N THR A 368 22.76 -11.21 14.69
CA THR A 368 21.91 -10.33 13.88
C THR A 368 20.64 -11.06 13.47
N LYS A 369 19.51 -10.34 13.45
CA LYS A 369 18.26 -10.81 12.84
C LYS A 369 17.92 -9.94 11.64
N LEU A 370 17.33 -10.55 10.62
CA LEU A 370 16.57 -9.84 9.59
C LEU A 370 15.09 -9.95 9.95
N ILE A 371 14.38 -8.83 9.92
CA ILE A 371 12.92 -8.80 9.99
C ILE A 371 12.43 -8.22 8.67
N LEU A 372 11.93 -9.10 7.81
CA LEU A 372 11.35 -8.76 6.52
C LEU A 372 9.83 -8.66 6.67
N VAL A 373 9.25 -7.54 6.26
CA VAL A 373 7.80 -7.31 6.29
C VAL A 373 7.32 -6.98 4.88
N GLU A 374 6.59 -7.92 4.28
CA GLU A 374 6.06 -7.77 2.93
C GLU A 374 4.58 -8.16 2.87
N ARG A 375 3.89 -7.68 1.84
CA ARG A 375 2.62 -8.30 1.43
C ARG A 375 2.97 -9.53 0.60
N THR A 376 2.13 -10.53 0.73
CA THR A 376 2.32 -11.80 0.01
C THR A 376 1.05 -12.15 -0.70
N VAL A 377 1.16 -12.44 -1.99
CA VAL A 377 0.07 -12.96 -2.82
C VAL A 377 -0.10 -14.46 -2.56
N THR A 378 -1.33 -14.96 -2.62
CA THR A 378 -1.58 -16.40 -2.49
C THR A 378 -1.31 -17.15 -3.78
N ASN A 379 -0.75 -18.36 -3.67
CA ASN A 379 -0.58 -19.25 -4.81
C ASN A 379 -1.89 -20.01 -5.10
N TYR A 380 -2.32 -20.02 -6.36
CA TYR A 380 -3.61 -20.57 -6.81
C TYR A 380 -3.60 -22.09 -7.08
N SER A 381 -2.48 -22.81 -6.84
CA SER A 381 -2.41 -24.23 -7.22
C SER A 381 -2.30 -25.20 -6.03
N HIS A 382 -3.11 -26.26 -6.08
CA HIS A 382 -3.01 -27.41 -5.17
C HIS A 382 -1.61 -28.05 -5.16
N GLN A 383 -0.93 -28.04 -6.33
CA GLN A 383 0.39 -28.65 -6.51
C GLN A 383 1.49 -27.88 -5.76
N SER A 384 1.39 -26.55 -5.71
CA SER A 384 2.32 -25.73 -4.93
C SER A 384 2.19 -25.91 -3.41
N ALA A 385 1.03 -26.34 -2.91
CA ALA A 385 0.84 -26.63 -1.49
C ALA A 385 1.52 -27.95 -1.06
N GLU A 386 1.61 -28.94 -1.96
CA GLU A 386 2.30 -30.22 -1.72
C GLU A 386 3.83 -30.07 -1.75
N ASP A 387 4.34 -29.24 -2.65
CA ASP A 387 5.78 -28.95 -2.80
C ASP A 387 6.28 -27.86 -1.81
N CYS A 388 5.39 -27.29 -1.00
CA CYS A 388 5.74 -26.18 -0.11
C CYS A 388 6.65 -26.66 1.03
N PRO A 389 7.88 -26.12 1.16
CA PRO A 389 8.80 -26.51 2.24
C PRO A 389 8.23 -26.22 3.64
N LEU A 390 7.20 -25.37 3.74
CA LEU A 390 6.45 -25.10 4.97
C LEU A 390 5.78 -26.34 5.57
N GLN A 391 5.52 -27.42 4.82
CA GLN A 391 4.99 -28.66 5.41
C GLN A 391 5.95 -29.30 6.42
N SER A 392 7.25 -29.05 6.26
CA SER A 392 8.30 -29.56 7.15
C SER A 392 8.65 -28.61 8.30
N TRP A 393 8.21 -27.35 8.21
CA TRP A 393 8.45 -26.35 9.24
C TRP A 393 7.25 -26.38 10.18
N GLU A 394 7.50 -26.54 11.49
CA GLU A 394 6.50 -26.13 12.47
C GLU A 394 6.27 -24.63 12.26
N ILE A 395 5.33 -24.26 11.39
CA ILE A 395 4.69 -22.94 11.43
C ILE A 395 4.22 -22.83 12.88
N LEU A 396 4.98 -22.06 13.65
CA LEU A 396 4.98 -22.12 15.10
C LEU A 396 3.56 -22.15 15.64
N LYS A 397 3.30 -23.15 16.49
CA LYS A 397 2.04 -23.44 17.21
C LYS A 397 1.41 -22.22 17.92
N ASP A 398 2.13 -21.10 18.00
CA ASP A 398 1.77 -19.88 18.70
C ASP A 398 1.14 -18.79 17.81
N VAL A 399 0.97 -19.01 16.51
CA VAL A 399 0.23 -18.08 15.64
C VAL A 399 -1.20 -18.57 15.46
N ARG A 400 -2.18 -17.87 16.06
CA ARG A 400 -3.60 -18.00 15.69
C ARG A 400 -3.79 -17.45 14.28
N VAL A 401 -3.43 -18.24 13.28
CA VAL A 401 -3.80 -17.99 11.88
C VAL A 401 -5.27 -18.40 11.74
N PRO A 402 -6.16 -17.52 11.25
CA PRO A 402 -7.54 -17.92 10.98
C PRO A 402 -7.59 -19.19 10.13
N LYS A 403 -8.58 -20.06 10.36
CA LYS A 403 -8.65 -21.37 9.67
C LYS A 403 -8.72 -21.23 8.15
N TYR A 404 -9.33 -20.17 7.63
CA TYR A 404 -9.35 -19.88 6.19
C TYR A 404 -7.99 -19.41 5.65
N VAL A 405 -7.21 -18.65 6.42
CA VAL A 405 -5.83 -18.27 6.02
C VAL A 405 -4.89 -19.47 6.07
N GLN A 406 -5.10 -20.41 7.01
CA GLN A 406 -4.42 -21.72 6.96
C GLN A 406 -4.77 -22.49 5.68
N SER A 407 -6.01 -22.39 5.19
CA SER A 407 -6.43 -23.01 3.93
C SER A 407 -5.79 -22.38 2.69
N SER A 408 -5.42 -21.10 2.75
CA SER A 408 -4.67 -20.40 1.69
C SER A 408 -3.23 -20.89 1.54
N PHE A 409 -2.63 -21.43 2.62
CA PHE A 409 -1.31 -22.06 2.60
C PHE A 409 -1.39 -23.58 2.40
N CYS A 410 -2.46 -24.20 2.88
CA CYS A 410 -2.67 -25.65 2.86
C CYS A 410 -4.03 -25.96 2.23
N HIS A 411 -4.03 -26.25 0.93
CA HIS A 411 -5.23 -26.61 0.17
C HIS A 411 -5.73 -28.02 0.52
N GLY A 412 -6.26 -28.20 1.73
CA GLY A 412 -6.92 -29.44 2.14
C GLY A 412 -8.41 -29.45 1.78
N ASN A 413 -8.95 -30.62 1.43
CA ASN A 413 -10.36 -30.85 1.05
C ASN A 413 -11.42 -30.46 2.12
N HIS A 414 -11.00 -29.99 3.31
CA HIS A 414 -11.87 -29.77 4.47
C HIS A 414 -12.18 -28.29 4.73
N PHE A 415 -11.61 -27.36 3.96
CA PHE A 415 -11.85 -25.93 4.13
C PHE A 415 -12.74 -25.39 3.02
N PRO A 416 -13.71 -24.51 3.33
CA PRO A 416 -14.53 -23.89 2.30
C PRO A 416 -13.61 -23.11 1.35
N GLN A 417 -13.68 -23.44 0.06
CA GLN A 417 -12.93 -22.80 -1.04
C GLN A 417 -13.38 -21.35 -1.29
N VAL A 418 -13.57 -20.57 -0.24
CA VAL A 418 -13.75 -19.13 -0.35
C VAL A 418 -12.36 -18.56 -0.54
N LEU A 419 -12.04 -18.15 -1.76
CA LEU A 419 -10.73 -17.57 -2.08
C LEU A 419 -10.50 -16.33 -1.22
N GLU A 420 -9.45 -16.31 -0.40
CA GLU A 420 -9.03 -15.15 0.40
C GLU A 420 -8.97 -13.86 -0.46
N GLU A 421 -8.63 -14.02 -1.75
CA GLU A 421 -8.52 -12.95 -2.74
C GLU A 421 -9.86 -12.40 -3.26
N THR A 422 -10.97 -13.18 -3.27
CA THR A 422 -12.29 -12.60 -3.58
C THR A 422 -12.82 -11.76 -2.42
N GLY A 423 -12.38 -12.05 -1.19
CA GLY A 423 -12.62 -11.23 0.00
C GLY A 423 -11.68 -10.02 0.12
N ARG A 424 -10.47 -10.11 -0.44
CA ARG A 424 -9.41 -9.09 -0.30
C ARG A 424 -8.72 -8.76 -1.63
N PRO A 425 -9.45 -8.26 -2.64
CA PRO A 425 -8.88 -7.98 -3.98
C PRO A 425 -7.80 -6.89 -3.97
N LEU A 426 -7.66 -6.15 -2.86
CA LEU A 426 -6.73 -5.02 -2.77
C LEU A 426 -5.27 -5.42 -3.00
N ILE A 427 -4.82 -6.60 -2.56
CA ILE A 427 -3.41 -7.00 -2.71
C ILE A 427 -3.07 -7.18 -4.19
N ASN A 428 -3.92 -7.91 -4.93
CA ASN A 428 -3.76 -8.11 -6.36
C ASN A 428 -3.84 -6.79 -7.15
N LEU A 429 -4.69 -5.85 -6.72
CA LEU A 429 -4.74 -4.51 -7.32
C LEU A 429 -3.46 -3.70 -7.05
N LEU A 430 -2.87 -3.84 -5.84
CA LEU A 430 -1.62 -3.19 -5.48
C LEU A 430 -0.42 -3.81 -6.22
N ASP A 431 -0.42 -5.12 -6.44
CA ASP A 431 0.57 -5.82 -7.26
C ASP A 431 0.49 -5.36 -8.73
N ALA A 432 -0.73 -5.31 -9.30
CA ALA A 432 -0.94 -4.77 -10.63
C ALA A 432 -0.42 -3.32 -10.75
N GLN A 433 -0.53 -2.52 -9.69
CA GLN A 433 0.04 -1.18 -9.64
C GLN A 433 1.58 -1.18 -9.59
N LEU A 434 2.23 -2.14 -8.90
CA LEU A 434 3.69 -2.26 -8.89
C LEU A 434 4.27 -2.48 -10.29
N MET A 435 3.61 -3.33 -11.07
CA MET A 435 3.97 -3.62 -12.46
C MET A 435 3.95 -2.36 -13.35
N LEU A 436 3.14 -1.34 -13.02
CA LEU A 436 3.09 -0.09 -13.79
C LEU A 436 4.32 0.79 -13.58
N TYR A 437 4.99 0.71 -12.42
CA TYR A 437 6.16 1.52 -12.13
C TYR A 437 7.41 1.08 -12.90
N GLY A 438 7.58 -0.24 -13.12
CA GLY A 438 8.82 -0.81 -13.64
C GLY A 438 9.00 -2.29 -13.30
N SER A 439 9.95 -2.60 -12.41
CA SER A 439 10.40 -3.96 -12.10
C SER A 439 9.81 -4.58 -10.82
N GLY A 440 8.97 -3.85 -10.08
CA GLY A 440 8.40 -4.30 -8.82
C GLY A 440 7.30 -5.34 -8.97
N ARG A 441 7.17 -6.21 -7.96
CA ARG A 441 6.09 -7.19 -7.80
C ARG A 441 5.93 -7.62 -6.35
N GLU A 442 4.72 -7.97 -5.96
CA GLU A 442 4.49 -8.81 -4.80
C GLU A 442 4.95 -10.25 -5.09
N ARG A 443 5.22 -11.01 -4.03
CA ARG A 443 5.71 -12.40 -4.13
C ARG A 443 4.86 -13.33 -3.28
N THR A 444 4.81 -14.60 -3.66
CA THR A 444 4.26 -15.61 -2.76
C THR A 444 5.18 -15.80 -1.56
N LEU A 445 4.69 -16.46 -0.51
CA LEU A 445 5.52 -16.77 0.65
C LEU A 445 6.69 -17.70 0.29
N GLU A 446 6.45 -18.66 -0.60
CA GLU A 446 7.46 -19.61 -1.10
C GLU A 446 8.59 -18.89 -1.85
N GLU A 447 8.24 -17.96 -2.73
CA GLU A 447 9.22 -17.15 -3.46
C GLU A 447 10.08 -16.31 -2.51
N LEU A 448 9.48 -15.70 -1.48
CA LEU A 448 10.22 -14.95 -0.46
C LEU A 448 11.17 -15.85 0.35
N ILE A 449 10.72 -17.05 0.74
CA ILE A 449 11.56 -18.00 1.49
C ILE A 449 12.73 -18.48 0.63
N SER A 450 12.49 -18.83 -0.64
CA SER A 450 13.54 -19.24 -1.58
C SER A 450 14.59 -18.14 -1.75
N MET A 451 14.14 -16.89 -1.89
CA MET A 451 15.02 -15.74 -2.02
C MET A 451 15.85 -15.47 -0.76
N LEU A 452 15.25 -15.65 0.42
CA LEU A 452 15.96 -15.54 1.70
C LEU A 452 17.07 -16.60 1.82
N ASP A 453 16.76 -17.85 1.44
CA ASP A 453 17.74 -18.93 1.44
C ASP A 453 18.92 -18.64 0.50
N GLU A 454 18.62 -18.25 -0.76
CA GLU A 454 19.62 -17.86 -1.76
C GLU A 454 20.52 -16.71 -1.29
N SER A 455 19.98 -15.82 -0.46
CA SER A 455 20.71 -14.66 0.10
C SER A 455 21.35 -14.92 1.48
N ASN A 456 21.47 -16.19 1.88
CA ASN A 456 22.10 -16.66 3.13
C ASN A 456 21.33 -16.26 4.40
N TRP A 457 19.99 -16.29 4.35
CA TRP A 457 19.12 -16.07 5.49
C TRP A 457 18.30 -17.31 5.81
N GLN A 458 18.46 -17.85 7.01
CA GLN A 458 17.61 -18.93 7.52
C GLN A 458 16.40 -18.33 8.24
N VAL A 459 15.20 -18.69 7.79
CA VAL A 459 13.94 -18.32 8.45
C VAL A 459 13.82 -19.05 9.79
N GLU A 460 13.50 -18.30 10.85
CA GLU A 460 13.23 -18.84 12.19
C GLU A 460 11.76 -18.77 12.56
N LYS A 461 11.06 -17.73 12.10
CA LYS A 461 9.67 -17.50 12.45
C LYS A 461 8.96 -16.71 11.35
N ILE A 462 7.72 -17.09 11.07
CA ILE A 462 6.80 -16.32 10.23
C ILE A 462 5.63 -15.90 11.11
N SER A 463 5.22 -14.64 11.02
CA SER A 463 4.12 -14.07 11.78
C SER A 463 3.20 -13.27 10.86
N ARG A 464 1.91 -13.58 10.94
CA ARG A 464 0.83 -12.82 10.31
C ARG A 464 -0.19 -12.45 11.39
N PRO A 465 -0.12 -11.24 11.97
CA PRO A 465 -1.05 -10.85 13.02
C PRO A 465 -2.46 -10.61 12.46
N GLY A 466 -3.45 -11.31 13.01
CA GLY A 466 -4.87 -11.11 12.72
C GLY A 466 -5.27 -11.50 11.30
N THR A 467 -6.08 -10.65 10.66
CA THR A 467 -6.53 -10.77 9.26
C THR A 467 -5.64 -9.98 8.30
N SER A 468 -4.43 -9.60 8.73
CA SER A 468 -3.53 -8.81 7.89
C SER A 468 -2.93 -9.65 6.76
N SER A 469 -2.84 -9.06 5.57
CA SER A 469 -2.05 -9.59 4.48
C SER A 469 -0.54 -9.32 4.63
N LEU A 470 -0.13 -8.67 5.72
CA LEU A 470 1.28 -8.45 6.03
C LEU A 470 1.88 -9.70 6.66
N THR A 471 2.92 -10.18 6.01
CA THR A 471 3.73 -11.28 6.49
C THR A 471 5.03 -10.72 7.04
N GLN A 472 5.28 -10.96 8.32
CA GLN A 472 6.58 -10.72 8.94
C GLN A 472 7.38 -12.02 8.98
N ILE A 473 8.55 -12.02 8.34
CA ILE A 473 9.49 -13.14 8.29
C ILE A 473 10.73 -12.74 9.10
N ILE A 474 11.04 -13.52 10.13
CA ILE A 474 12.17 -13.31 11.02
C ILE A 474 13.23 -14.35 10.67
N CYS A 475 14.43 -13.88 10.34
CA CYS A 475 15.53 -14.71 9.90
C CYS A 475 16.79 -14.47 10.75
N LYS A 476 17.69 -15.46 10.75
CA LYS A 476 19.09 -15.32 11.17
C LYS A 476 20.01 -15.57 9.97
N PRO A 477 21.22 -15.01 9.95
CA PRO A 477 22.15 -15.30 8.87
C PRO A 477 22.61 -16.76 8.92
N ILE A 478 22.80 -17.37 7.75
CA ILE A 478 23.45 -18.67 7.62
C ILE A 478 24.96 -18.44 7.76
N ALA A 479 25.59 -19.14 8.72
CA ALA A 479 27.03 -19.06 8.90
C ALA A 479 27.72 -19.71 7.69
N LYS A 480 28.65 -19.00 7.05
CA LYS A 480 29.54 -19.62 6.05
C LYS A 480 30.47 -20.58 6.77
N THR A 481 30.15 -21.87 6.75
CA THR A 481 31.16 -22.92 6.86
C THR A 481 31.71 -23.14 5.46
N ASP A 482 33.03 -23.25 5.32
CA ASP A 482 33.68 -23.37 4.01
C ASP A 482 33.32 -24.67 3.24
N ASP A 483 32.48 -25.56 3.80
CA ASP A 483 32.27 -26.93 3.30
C ASP A 483 30.81 -27.42 3.14
N GLU A 484 29.77 -26.60 3.32
CA GLU A 484 28.39 -27.08 3.07
C GLU A 484 27.55 -26.10 2.27
N VAL A 485 27.57 -26.26 0.93
CA VAL A 485 26.50 -25.74 0.05
C VAL A 485 25.31 -26.68 0.20
N GLY A 486 24.56 -26.53 1.28
CA GLY A 486 23.23 -27.12 1.44
C GLY A 486 22.22 -26.36 0.58
N GLY A 487 22.35 -26.42 -0.74
CA GLY A 487 21.38 -25.85 -1.67
C GLY A 487 20.12 -26.70 -1.71
N TRP A 488 18.95 -26.05 -1.74
CA TRP A 488 17.72 -26.70 -2.16
C TRP A 488 17.82 -27.03 -3.65
N GLU A 489 17.97 -28.31 -4.00
CA GLU A 489 17.79 -28.76 -5.39
C GLU A 489 16.29 -28.79 -5.70
N LYS A 490 15.84 -27.79 -6.47
CA LYS A 490 14.53 -27.83 -7.13
C LYS A 490 14.44 -29.13 -7.95
N LYS A 491 13.52 -30.03 -7.61
CA LYS A 491 13.23 -31.18 -8.47
C LYS A 491 12.89 -30.66 -9.87
N PRO A 492 13.56 -31.13 -10.94
CA PRO A 492 13.32 -30.60 -12.28
C PRO A 492 11.85 -30.82 -12.66
N ASN A 493 11.21 -29.75 -13.11
CA ASN A 493 9.85 -29.78 -13.63
C ASN A 493 9.80 -30.68 -14.88
N LEU A 494 8.97 -31.72 -14.86
CA LEU A 494 8.77 -32.65 -15.98
C LEU A 494 7.99 -32.03 -17.16
N ALA A 495 8.05 -30.71 -17.34
CA ALA A 495 7.39 -29.96 -18.41
C ALA A 495 8.37 -29.43 -19.48
N ALA A 496 9.67 -29.75 -19.38
CA ALA A 496 10.70 -29.28 -20.31
C ALA A 496 11.25 -30.37 -21.27
N SER A 497 10.53 -31.47 -21.50
CA SER A 497 10.99 -32.54 -22.43
C SER A 497 10.28 -32.57 -23.79
N LEU A 498 9.71 -31.44 -24.23
CA LEU A 498 9.04 -31.36 -25.55
C LEU A 498 9.55 -30.20 -26.41
N THR A 499 10.86 -29.96 -26.44
CA THR A 499 11.49 -29.20 -27.54
C THR A 499 12.91 -29.71 -27.78
N ALA A 500 13.05 -30.95 -28.23
CA ALA A 500 14.29 -31.44 -28.83
C ALA A 500 13.94 -32.42 -29.96
N GLY A 501 13.52 -31.86 -31.10
CA GLY A 501 13.24 -32.61 -32.32
C GLY A 501 13.06 -31.68 -33.50
N GLY A 502 14.13 -31.48 -34.27
CA GLY A 502 14.05 -30.82 -35.58
C GLY A 502 15.12 -29.77 -35.83
N ALA A 503 16.38 -30.20 -35.97
CA ALA A 503 17.36 -29.43 -36.73
C ALA A 503 17.15 -29.73 -38.22
N GLY A 504 16.83 -28.69 -39.00
CA GLY A 504 16.75 -28.73 -40.46
C GLY A 504 17.01 -27.33 -40.99
N ALA A 505 18.15 -27.17 -41.63
CA ALA A 505 18.72 -25.93 -42.14
C ALA A 505 17.77 -25.13 -43.06
N ASP A 506 17.81 -23.80 -42.99
CA ASP A 506 18.15 -23.03 -44.19
C ASP A 506 18.72 -21.65 -43.86
N SER A 507 19.71 -21.30 -44.65
CA SER A 507 20.41 -20.03 -44.71
C SER A 507 19.60 -18.97 -45.45
N ARG A 508 19.62 -17.71 -44.97
CA ARG A 508 19.79 -16.52 -45.83
C ARG A 508 19.97 -15.25 -45.02
N GLN A 509 21.02 -14.54 -45.40
CA GLN A 509 21.35 -13.17 -45.07
C GLN A 509 20.17 -12.24 -45.40
N ASP A 510 19.91 -11.25 -44.56
CA ASP A 510 19.91 -9.89 -45.08
C ASP A 510 20.13 -8.83 -43.99
N ALA A 511 21.04 -7.93 -44.33
CA ALA A 511 21.46 -6.79 -43.54
C ALA A 511 20.47 -5.64 -43.68
N ARG A 512 20.24 -4.91 -42.57
CA ARG A 512 20.05 -3.44 -42.56
C ARG A 512 19.99 -2.92 -41.13
N SER A 513 21.07 -2.30 -40.71
CA SER A 513 21.09 -1.32 -39.63
C SER A 513 20.69 0.06 -40.17
N PRO A 514 20.13 0.93 -39.32
CA PRO A 514 20.50 2.34 -39.39
C PRO A 514 21.05 2.85 -38.06
N LYS A 515 22.13 3.64 -38.18
CA LYS A 515 22.81 4.37 -37.12
C LYS A 515 22.04 5.65 -36.74
N LYS A 516 22.03 5.92 -35.43
CA LYS A 516 22.16 7.19 -34.67
C LYS A 516 21.90 8.54 -35.36
N GLY A 517 21.17 9.42 -34.66
CA GLY A 517 21.33 10.88 -34.76
C GLY A 517 20.47 11.69 -33.76
N LEU A 518 21.12 12.68 -33.12
CA LEU A 518 20.62 13.80 -32.27
C LEU A 518 20.24 13.49 -30.80
N SER A 519 20.59 14.29 -29.79
CA SER A 519 21.38 15.55 -29.71
C SER A 519 21.73 15.79 -28.23
N ALA A 520 23.02 16.03 -27.94
CA ALA A 520 23.49 16.58 -26.67
C ALA A 520 23.47 18.12 -26.76
N SER A 521 22.57 18.79 -26.03
CA SER A 521 22.61 20.27 -25.90
C SER A 521 21.71 20.88 -24.79
N ILE A 522 21.46 20.20 -23.65
CA ILE A 522 20.64 20.78 -22.55
C ILE A 522 21.38 20.99 -21.21
N LEU A 523 22.63 20.54 -21.07
CA LEU A 523 23.39 20.68 -19.81
C LEU A 523 24.19 21.99 -19.66
N GLY A 524 23.92 23.02 -20.47
CA GLY A 524 24.74 24.24 -20.53
C GLY A 524 24.06 25.55 -20.14
N ARG A 525 22.84 25.55 -19.57
CA ARG A 525 22.10 26.79 -19.25
C ARG A 525 21.70 26.98 -17.78
N PHE A 526 22.19 26.15 -16.86
CA PHE A 526 21.73 26.16 -15.46
C PHE A 526 22.57 27.00 -14.48
N GLU A 527 23.57 27.76 -14.93
CA GLU A 527 24.45 28.53 -14.02
C GLU A 527 24.26 30.06 -14.04
N THR A 528 23.25 30.62 -14.73
CA THR A 528 23.13 32.09 -14.84
C THR A 528 21.81 32.71 -14.42
N GLU A 529 20.76 31.94 -14.10
CA GLU A 529 19.45 32.50 -13.71
C GLU A 529 19.16 32.47 -12.19
N VAL A 530 20.08 31.95 -11.37
CA VAL A 530 19.90 31.88 -9.90
C VAL A 530 20.31 33.18 -9.18
N ILE A 531 20.94 34.14 -9.88
CA ILE A 531 21.51 35.35 -9.24
C ILE A 531 20.57 36.58 -9.29
N GLU A 532 19.50 36.57 -10.09
CA GLU A 532 18.61 37.74 -10.22
C GLU A 532 17.30 37.69 -9.41
N MET A 533 16.90 36.54 -8.85
CA MET A 533 15.65 36.41 -8.08
C MET A 533 15.76 36.78 -6.59
N GLU A 534 16.96 36.98 -6.04
CA GLU A 534 17.16 37.31 -4.62
C GLU A 534 17.05 38.81 -4.29
N LYS A 535 16.81 39.69 -5.27
CA LYS A 535 16.69 41.14 -5.03
C LYS A 535 15.26 41.69 -4.88
N GLU A 536 14.21 40.93 -5.20
CA GLU A 536 12.83 41.46 -5.19
C GLU A 536 11.96 41.05 -3.99
N LYS A 537 12.45 40.23 -3.05
CA LYS A 537 11.68 39.85 -1.85
C LYS A 537 11.84 40.76 -0.62
N SER A 538 12.48 41.93 -0.77
CA SER A 538 12.64 42.90 0.33
C SER A 538 11.79 44.17 0.17
N ALA A 539 10.56 44.07 -0.34
CA ALA A 539 9.62 45.18 -0.30
C ALA A 539 8.14 44.73 -0.35
N SER A 540 7.55 44.41 0.79
CA SER A 540 6.24 44.95 1.20
C SER A 540 5.74 44.27 2.48
N SER A 541 5.78 45.02 3.58
CA SER A 541 4.98 44.74 4.77
C SER A 541 4.36 46.07 5.18
N THR A 542 3.02 46.16 5.22
CA THR A 542 2.25 46.80 6.31
C THR A 542 0.74 46.93 6.01
N LYS A 543 -0.05 46.72 7.09
CA LYS A 543 -1.44 47.16 7.37
C LYS A 543 -2.54 46.38 6.63
N THR A 544 -3.66 45.96 7.22
CA THR A 544 -4.49 46.38 8.39
C THR A 544 -5.48 45.21 8.61
N GLY A 545 -6.07 44.87 9.76
CA GLY A 545 -6.84 45.66 10.74
C GLY A 545 -8.05 44.79 11.18
N MET A 546 -8.32 44.77 12.48
CA MET A 546 -9.30 43.95 13.21
C MET A 546 -10.76 44.07 12.76
N ASN A 547 -11.56 43.01 12.95
CA ASN A 547 -12.89 43.11 13.56
C ASN A 547 -13.43 41.78 14.13
N ASN A 548 -13.98 41.85 15.34
CA ASN A 548 -14.67 40.80 16.10
C ASN A 548 -16.19 40.95 15.99
N ASN A 549 -16.90 39.82 16.14
CA ASN A 549 -18.27 39.58 16.68
C ASN A 549 -18.92 38.42 15.90
N SER A 550 -19.77 37.54 16.41
CA SER A 550 -20.16 37.05 17.74
C SER A 550 -21.22 35.96 17.47
N GLU A 551 -21.15 34.85 18.20
CA GLU A 551 -22.24 33.90 18.57
C GLU A 551 -23.25 33.36 17.54
N SER A 552 -23.35 32.03 17.46
CA SER A 552 -24.58 31.32 17.87
C SER A 552 -24.35 29.80 18.01
N LYS A 553 -24.70 29.26 19.18
CA LYS A 553 -24.88 27.82 19.45
C LYS A 553 -26.22 27.35 18.87
N THR A 554 -26.24 26.18 18.25
CA THR A 554 -27.39 25.25 18.33
C THR A 554 -26.92 23.79 18.25
N ASN A 555 -27.58 22.99 19.07
CA ASN A 555 -27.34 21.59 19.37
C ASN A 555 -27.85 20.63 18.29
N SER A 556 -27.36 19.39 18.45
CA SER A 556 -27.99 18.08 18.18
C SER A 556 -28.31 17.71 16.74
N ASP A 557 -27.62 16.66 16.27
CA ASP A 557 -28.24 15.66 15.42
C ASP A 557 -27.91 14.26 15.95
N GLU A 558 -28.98 13.55 16.28
CA GLU A 558 -29.04 12.14 16.63
C GLU A 558 -28.60 11.29 15.44
N ALA A 559 -27.53 10.53 15.63
CA ALA A 559 -27.23 9.37 14.80
C ALA A 559 -27.59 8.13 15.61
N ASP A 560 -28.37 7.25 15.01
CA ASP A 560 -28.83 5.95 15.50
C ASP A 560 -27.77 5.26 16.40
N PRO A 561 -28.07 5.00 17.69
CA PRO A 561 -27.13 4.41 18.63
C PRO A 561 -26.66 3.00 18.22
N ASP A 562 -27.43 2.27 17.41
CA ASP A 562 -27.05 0.93 16.96
C ASP A 562 -25.95 0.99 15.89
N SER A 563 -26.05 1.93 14.93
CA SER A 563 -25.02 2.11 13.89
C SER A 563 -23.63 2.44 14.46
N LYS A 564 -23.56 3.23 15.54
CA LYS A 564 -22.30 3.61 16.20
C LYS A 564 -21.61 2.43 16.90
N THR A 565 -22.37 1.42 17.32
CA THR A 565 -21.82 0.23 17.99
C THR A 565 -21.24 -0.74 16.95
N TYR A 566 -21.94 -0.95 15.83
CA TYR A 566 -21.43 -1.72 14.69
C TYR A 566 -20.13 -1.11 14.12
N LEU A 567 -20.06 0.23 13.99
CA LEU A 567 -18.89 0.94 13.45
C LEU A 567 -17.67 1.00 14.38
N LYS A 568 -17.82 0.71 15.68
CA LYS A 568 -16.68 0.59 16.60
C LYS A 568 -16.04 -0.80 16.56
N LEU A 569 -16.76 -1.79 16.02
CA LEU A 569 -16.33 -3.18 15.94
C LEU A 569 -15.87 -3.57 14.54
N ILE A 570 -16.25 -2.86 13.48
CA ILE A 570 -15.71 -3.04 12.11
C ILE A 570 -14.75 -1.90 11.83
#